data_AF-A0A540LDI8-F1
#
_entry.id   AF-A0A540LDI8-F1
#
_cell.length_a   1.000
_cell.length_b   1.000
_cell.length_c   1.000
_cell.angle_alpha   90.00
_cell.angle_beta   90.00
_cell.angle_gamma   90.00
#
_symmetry.space_group_name_H-M   'P 1'
#
loop_
_entity.id
_entity.type
_entity.pdbx_description
1 polymer ?
#
loop_
_entity_poly.entity_id
_entity_poly.type
_entity_poly.pdbx_seq_one_letter_code
_entity_poly.pdbx_strand_id
1 'polypeptide(L)'
;MKQHLKDYARNVVETKAREEAGKIMIHMKDRYAAVFNYDSDSMPRVWTGNEDITSITKDAQTAKPDNIENVLVSSLVDGTVTVSSSQNRKLGPSIDPLASSSWEEVSSKDTLITPVQCKSLWRQFKEETEYSVTQAISAQEAHKRSNNWLPPPWAILAMIVLGFNEFMMLLKNPLYLMVLFVAFLLSKALWVQMDITGQFQHGAALSGILSISSRFLPTVMNLLRKLAEEP
;
A
#
# COMPACT_ATOMS: atom_id res chain seq x y z
N MET A 1 62.48 -18.67 -7.70
CA MET A 1 61.94 -17.28 -7.63
C MET A 1 60.69 -17.09 -8.49
N LYS A 2 60.69 -17.39 -9.80
CA LYS A 2 59.51 -17.23 -10.67
C LYS A 2 58.27 -18.03 -10.23
N GLN A 3 58.47 -19.27 -9.77
CA GLN A 3 57.37 -20.13 -9.30
C GLN A 3 56.68 -19.55 -8.05
N HIS A 4 57.46 -19.14 -7.05
CA HIS A 4 56.94 -18.47 -5.85
C HIS A 4 56.14 -17.20 -6.17
N LEU A 5 56.56 -16.41 -7.16
CA LEU A 5 55.82 -15.21 -7.58
C LEU A 5 54.48 -15.57 -8.23
N LYS A 6 54.46 -16.62 -9.05
CA LYS A 6 53.24 -17.14 -9.69
C LYS A 6 52.26 -17.69 -8.67
N ASP A 7 52.75 -18.46 -7.70
CA ASP A 7 51.94 -19.06 -6.65
C ASP A 7 51.39 -17.97 -5.71
N TYR A 8 52.19 -16.95 -5.40
CA TYR A 8 51.74 -15.77 -4.66
C TYR A 8 50.63 -15.01 -5.40
N ALA A 9 50.82 -14.70 -6.69
CA ALA A 9 49.82 -14.01 -7.49
C ALA A 9 48.50 -14.81 -7.57
N ARG A 10 48.58 -16.13 -7.75
CA ARG A 10 47.40 -17.02 -7.74
C ARG A 10 46.66 -16.95 -6.40
N ASN A 11 47.39 -17.05 -5.29
CA ASN A 11 46.80 -16.99 -3.96
C ASN A 11 46.10 -15.64 -3.69
N VAL A 12 46.69 -14.53 -4.14
CA VAL A 12 46.07 -13.20 -4.02
C VAL A 12 44.73 -13.15 -4.78
N VAL A 13 44.69 -13.65 -6.02
CA VAL A 13 43.46 -13.68 -6.81
C VAL A 13 42.41 -14.61 -6.19
N GLU A 14 42.80 -15.81 -5.74
CA GLU A 14 41.89 -16.74 -5.07
C GLU A 14 41.32 -16.14 -3.77
N THR A 15 42.15 -15.46 -2.98
CA THR A 15 41.71 -14.81 -1.75
C THR A 15 40.71 -13.70 -2.05
N LYS A 16 40.98 -12.87 -3.07
CA LYS A 16 40.07 -11.80 -3.49
C LYS A 16 38.77 -12.33 -4.06
N ALA A 17 38.82 -13.39 -4.86
CA ALA A 17 37.63 -14.04 -5.39
C ALA A 17 36.76 -14.64 -4.28
N ARG A 18 37.36 -15.29 -3.28
CA ARG A 18 36.63 -15.80 -2.09
C ARG A 18 36.06 -14.68 -1.24
N GLU A 19 36.78 -13.56 -1.10
CA GLU A 19 36.29 -12.37 -0.38
C GLU A 19 35.05 -11.78 -1.04
N GLU A 20 35.07 -11.59 -2.37
CA GLU A 20 33.90 -11.09 -3.11
C GLU A 20 32.76 -12.11 -3.15
N ALA A 21 33.06 -13.41 -3.19
CA ALA A 21 32.05 -14.46 -3.06
C ALA A 21 31.33 -14.41 -1.69
N GLY A 22 32.04 -14.02 -0.62
CA GLY A 22 31.44 -13.80 0.69
C GLY A 22 30.48 -12.60 0.75
N LYS A 23 30.61 -11.64 -0.18
CA LYS A 23 29.79 -10.40 -0.22
C LYS A 23 28.62 -10.48 -1.20
N ILE A 24 28.34 -11.66 -1.78
CA ILE A 24 27.32 -11.79 -2.83
C ILE A 24 25.95 -11.32 -2.38
N MET A 25 25.57 -11.55 -1.12
CA MET A 25 24.29 -11.03 -0.60
C MET A 25 24.20 -9.51 -0.72
N ILE A 26 25.29 -8.81 -0.40
CA ILE A 26 25.35 -7.34 -0.48
C ILE A 26 25.21 -6.92 -1.95
N HIS A 27 25.97 -7.54 -2.84
CA HIS A 27 25.92 -7.25 -4.28
C HIS A 27 24.53 -7.53 -4.89
N MET A 28 23.90 -8.65 -4.53
CA MET A 28 22.54 -8.99 -4.97
C MET A 28 21.52 -7.95 -4.48
N LYS A 29 21.63 -7.52 -3.22
CA LYS A 29 20.75 -6.50 -2.64
C LYS A 29 20.98 -5.13 -3.24
N ASP A 30 22.22 -4.73 -3.49
CA ASP A 30 22.54 -3.44 -4.10
C ASP A 30 21.99 -3.37 -5.53
N ARG A 31 22.11 -4.47 -6.30
CA ARG A 31 21.52 -4.56 -7.65
C ARG A 31 20.00 -4.56 -7.63
N TYR A 32 19.40 -5.31 -6.70
CA TYR A 32 17.96 -5.30 -6.50
C TYR A 32 17.47 -3.90 -6.12
N ALA A 33 18.10 -3.25 -5.15
CA ALA A 33 17.74 -1.91 -4.69
C ALA A 33 17.91 -0.87 -5.80
N ALA A 34 18.93 -0.99 -6.65
CA ALA A 34 19.14 -0.11 -7.80
C ALA A 34 17.98 -0.18 -8.81
N VAL A 35 17.38 -1.35 -9.02
CA VAL A 35 16.25 -1.53 -9.97
C VAL A 35 14.89 -1.31 -9.30
N PHE A 36 14.74 -1.72 -8.06
CA PHE A 36 13.48 -1.66 -7.32
C PHE A 36 13.18 -0.26 -6.76
N ASN A 37 14.19 0.41 -6.19
CA ASN A 37 14.01 1.71 -5.54
C ASN A 37 14.22 2.89 -6.48
N TYR A 38 14.80 2.70 -7.66
CA TYR A 38 15.04 3.78 -8.61
C TYR A 38 14.30 3.54 -9.91
N ASP A 39 13.92 4.63 -10.55
CA ASP A 39 13.37 4.59 -11.90
C ASP A 39 14.47 4.73 -12.97
N SER A 40 14.10 4.62 -14.24
CA SER A 40 15.00 4.76 -15.39
C SER A 40 15.83 6.05 -15.38
N ASP A 41 15.30 7.12 -14.78
CA ASP A 41 15.97 8.42 -14.61
C ASP A 41 16.84 8.51 -13.35
N SER A 42 17.12 7.38 -12.66
CA SER A 42 17.87 7.32 -11.40
C SER A 42 17.25 8.12 -10.25
N MET A 43 15.97 8.45 -10.34
CA MET A 43 15.21 9.09 -9.26
C MET A 43 14.58 8.03 -8.35
N PRO A 44 14.49 8.28 -7.03
CA PRO A 44 13.79 7.39 -6.12
C PRO A 44 12.34 7.15 -6.57
N ARG A 45 11.98 5.88 -6.78
CA ARG A 45 10.67 5.43 -7.25
C ARG A 45 9.62 5.72 -6.18
N VAL A 46 8.55 6.39 -6.59
CA VAL A 46 7.38 6.64 -5.75
C VAL A 46 6.27 5.70 -6.22
N TRP A 47 5.70 4.91 -5.30
CA TRP A 47 4.66 3.94 -5.61
C TRP A 47 3.30 4.64 -5.83
N THR A 48 3.10 5.22 -7.02
CA THR A 48 1.94 6.09 -7.32
C THR A 48 0.64 5.37 -7.68
N GLY A 49 0.55 4.04 -7.55
CA GLY A 49 -0.71 3.30 -7.76
C GLY A 49 -0.90 2.68 -9.14
N ASN A 50 -0.19 3.20 -10.14
CA ASN A 50 -0.29 2.87 -11.56
C ASN A 50 0.78 1.88 -12.05
N GLU A 51 1.72 1.49 -11.19
CA GLU A 51 2.80 0.55 -11.52
C GLU A 51 2.49 -0.86 -11.01
N ASP A 52 2.90 -1.87 -11.78
CA ASP A 52 2.82 -3.28 -11.39
C ASP A 52 4.06 -3.68 -10.58
N ILE A 53 3.94 -3.63 -9.24
CA ILE A 53 5.03 -4.02 -8.32
C ILE A 53 5.51 -5.44 -8.60
N THR A 54 4.62 -6.34 -9.01
CA THR A 54 4.96 -7.73 -9.33
C THR A 54 5.88 -7.85 -10.54
N SER A 55 5.68 -7.06 -11.60
CA SER A 55 6.58 -7.09 -12.76
C SER A 55 7.91 -6.44 -12.42
N ILE A 56 7.90 -5.31 -11.69
CA ILE A 56 9.13 -4.63 -11.24
C ILE A 56 9.95 -5.54 -10.31
N THR A 57 9.29 -6.30 -9.44
CA THR A 57 9.96 -7.27 -8.56
C THR A 57 10.60 -8.40 -9.38
N LYS A 58 9.90 -8.94 -10.38
CA LYS A 58 10.45 -9.96 -11.28
C LYS A 58 11.61 -9.43 -12.11
N ASP A 59 11.50 -8.21 -12.61
CA ASP A 59 12.57 -7.55 -13.36
C ASP A 59 13.78 -7.26 -12.46
N ALA A 60 13.57 -6.84 -11.21
CA ALA A 60 14.64 -6.63 -10.24
C ALA A 60 15.31 -7.95 -9.79
N GLN A 61 14.55 -9.05 -9.74
CA GLN A 61 15.07 -10.39 -9.44
C GLN A 61 15.84 -11.01 -10.62
N THR A 62 15.50 -10.62 -11.85
CA THR A 62 16.11 -11.13 -13.09
C THR A 62 17.07 -10.14 -13.72
N ALA A 63 17.34 -9.01 -13.05
CA ALA A 63 18.07 -7.86 -13.58
C ALA A 63 19.46 -8.26 -14.09
N LYS A 64 19.49 -8.52 -15.40
CA LYS A 64 20.61 -8.97 -16.24
C LYS A 64 21.88 -9.32 -15.47
N PRO A 65 22.01 -10.60 -15.16
CA PRO A 65 23.33 -11.18 -15.13
C PRO A 65 23.77 -11.60 -16.54
N ASP A 66 25.08 -11.62 -16.78
CA ASP A 66 25.64 -12.00 -18.09
C ASP A 66 25.23 -13.43 -18.50
N ASN A 67 25.34 -13.75 -19.79
CA ASN A 67 24.83 -14.96 -20.48
C ASN A 67 25.01 -16.32 -19.77
N ILE A 68 25.92 -16.44 -18.80
CA ILE A 68 26.22 -17.66 -18.03
C ILE A 68 25.21 -17.87 -16.89
N GLU A 69 24.60 -16.81 -16.38
CA GLU A 69 23.68 -16.86 -15.23
C GLU A 69 22.22 -17.10 -15.64
N ASN A 70 21.89 -17.06 -16.94
CA ASN A 70 20.52 -17.30 -17.42
C ASN A 70 20.03 -18.74 -17.07
N VAL A 71 20.96 -19.70 -16.97
CA VAL A 71 20.68 -21.07 -16.52
C VAL A 71 20.37 -21.12 -15.01
N LEU A 72 21.09 -20.33 -14.21
CA LEU A 72 20.86 -20.23 -12.76
C LEU A 72 19.55 -19.51 -12.45
N VAL A 73 19.30 -18.39 -13.13
CA VAL A 73 18.06 -17.61 -13.03
C VAL A 73 16.86 -18.47 -13.42
N SER A 74 16.93 -19.22 -14.53
CA SER A 74 15.85 -20.13 -14.93
C SER A 74 15.59 -21.24 -13.90
N SER A 75 16.64 -21.77 -13.28
CA SER A 75 16.50 -22.81 -12.25
C SER A 75 16.01 -22.28 -10.90
N LEU A 76 16.28 -21.01 -10.56
CA LEU A 76 16.01 -20.40 -9.25
C LEU A 76 14.73 -19.56 -9.21
N VAL A 77 14.38 -18.89 -10.31
CA VAL A 77 13.21 -18.00 -10.41
C VAL A 77 11.96 -18.78 -10.80
N ASP A 78 12.04 -19.69 -11.78
CA ASP A 78 10.83 -20.34 -12.29
C ASP A 78 10.33 -21.48 -11.41
N GLY A 79 11.18 -22.16 -10.61
CA GLY A 79 10.78 -23.22 -9.66
C GLY A 79 9.91 -24.36 -10.24
N THR A 80 9.69 -24.31 -11.54
CA THR A 80 8.77 -25.10 -12.34
C THR A 80 9.55 -25.32 -13.61
N VAL A 81 9.82 -26.58 -13.90
CA VAL A 81 10.17 -27.02 -15.24
C VAL A 81 8.99 -26.64 -16.14
N THR A 82 8.91 -25.40 -16.62
CA THR A 82 8.01 -25.07 -17.71
C THR A 82 8.64 -25.64 -18.95
N VAL A 83 8.17 -26.85 -19.25
CA VAL A 83 8.09 -27.44 -20.57
C VAL A 83 7.72 -26.35 -21.59
N SER A 84 8.72 -25.68 -22.16
CA SER A 84 8.56 -25.06 -23.47
C SER A 84 8.81 -26.14 -24.50
N SER A 85 7.69 -26.66 -24.99
CA SER A 85 7.58 -27.52 -26.16
C SER A 85 8.35 -26.93 -27.34
N SER A 86 9.49 -27.54 -27.66
CA SER A 86 9.93 -27.74 -29.05
C SER A 86 10.81 -28.99 -29.15
N GLN A 87 10.15 -30.09 -29.49
CA GLN A 87 10.65 -31.27 -30.18
C GLN A 87 11.97 -31.94 -29.72
N ASN A 88 11.74 -33.11 -29.09
CA ASN A 88 12.33 -34.40 -29.49
C ASN A 88 13.79 -34.70 -29.13
N ARG A 89 14.04 -35.20 -27.90
CA ARG A 89 14.71 -36.52 -27.65
C ARG A 89 15.08 -36.72 -26.16
N LYS A 90 14.78 -37.93 -25.70
CA LYS A 90 15.27 -38.65 -24.49
C LYS A 90 14.88 -38.11 -23.12
N LEU A 91 13.87 -38.77 -22.57
CA LEU A 91 13.51 -38.82 -21.15
C LEU A 91 14.66 -39.47 -20.34
N GLY A 92 15.46 -38.64 -19.67
CA GLY A 92 16.27 -39.03 -18.51
C GLY A 92 15.62 -38.46 -17.23
N PRO A 93 15.87 -39.03 -16.04
CA PRO A 93 15.33 -38.49 -14.80
C PRO A 93 15.82 -37.05 -14.63
N SER A 94 14.89 -36.11 -14.36
CA SER A 94 15.22 -34.71 -14.11
C SER A 94 16.00 -34.61 -12.79
N ILE A 95 17.32 -34.72 -12.87
CA ILE A 95 18.22 -34.42 -11.76
C ILE A 95 18.17 -32.90 -11.59
N ASP A 96 17.68 -32.42 -10.45
CA ASP A 96 17.75 -31.00 -10.06
C ASP A 96 19.23 -30.60 -10.06
N PRO A 97 19.70 -29.78 -11.01
CA PRO A 97 21.12 -29.44 -11.13
C PRO A 97 21.63 -28.67 -9.90
N LEU A 98 20.73 -28.13 -9.06
CA LEU A 98 21.05 -27.44 -7.81
C LEU A 98 21.06 -28.37 -6.58
N ALA A 99 20.68 -29.64 -6.73
CA ALA A 99 20.79 -30.65 -5.68
C ALA A 99 22.18 -31.32 -5.64
N SER A 100 23.03 -31.07 -6.64
CA SER A 100 24.40 -31.58 -6.67
C SER A 100 25.30 -30.80 -5.70
N SER A 101 26.17 -31.52 -4.98
CA SER A 101 27.14 -30.90 -4.04
C SER A 101 28.35 -30.28 -4.74
N SER A 102 28.47 -30.44 -6.06
CA SER A 102 29.58 -29.98 -6.89
C SER A 102 29.08 -29.60 -8.27
N TRP A 103 29.67 -28.57 -8.89
CA TRP A 103 29.42 -28.28 -10.30
C TRP A 103 30.05 -29.39 -11.17
N GLU A 104 29.28 -30.00 -12.08
CA GLU A 104 29.75 -31.10 -12.95
C GLU A 104 31.02 -30.77 -13.77
N GLU A 105 31.37 -29.49 -13.96
CA GLU A 105 32.49 -29.04 -14.81
C GLU A 105 33.61 -28.29 -14.04
N VAL A 106 33.49 -28.13 -12.71
CA VAL A 106 34.45 -27.34 -11.91
C VAL A 106 35.06 -28.18 -10.78
N SER A 107 36.39 -28.16 -10.67
CA SER A 107 37.09 -28.81 -9.56
C SER A 107 36.69 -28.16 -8.23
N SER A 108 36.43 -28.96 -7.20
CA SER A 108 36.03 -28.47 -5.87
C SER A 108 36.98 -27.45 -5.23
N LYS A 109 38.24 -27.35 -5.69
CA LYS A 109 39.20 -26.33 -5.24
C LYS A 109 38.99 -24.95 -5.86
N ASP A 110 38.39 -24.91 -7.05
CA ASP A 110 38.13 -23.69 -7.82
C ASP A 110 36.68 -23.21 -7.67
N THR A 111 35.83 -23.98 -6.98
CA THR A 111 34.44 -23.62 -6.68
C THR A 111 34.38 -22.57 -5.57
N LEU A 112 33.89 -21.37 -5.91
CA LEU A 112 33.70 -20.27 -4.95
C LEU A 112 32.39 -20.39 -4.14
N ILE A 113 31.34 -20.96 -4.76
CA ILE A 113 30.03 -21.16 -4.13
C ILE A 113 29.51 -22.53 -4.54
N THR A 114 29.11 -23.32 -3.56
CA THR A 114 28.48 -24.63 -3.79
C THR A 114 27.02 -24.44 -4.25
N PRO A 115 26.46 -25.29 -5.13
CA PRO A 115 25.06 -25.17 -5.56
C PRO A 115 24.05 -25.11 -4.40
N VAL A 116 24.30 -25.87 -3.33
CA VAL A 116 23.50 -25.83 -2.09
C VAL A 116 23.54 -24.46 -1.41
N GLN A 117 24.72 -23.81 -1.38
CA GLN A 117 24.88 -22.47 -0.82
C GLN A 117 24.19 -21.42 -1.68
N CYS A 118 24.22 -21.57 -3.01
CA CYS A 118 23.48 -20.71 -3.93
C CYS A 118 21.98 -20.79 -3.66
N LYS A 119 21.42 -21.99 -3.49
CA LYS A 119 20.00 -22.20 -3.17
C LYS A 119 19.62 -21.58 -1.82
N SER A 120 20.44 -21.74 -0.78
CA SER A 120 20.18 -21.11 0.52
C SER A 120 20.29 -19.57 0.45
N LEU A 121 21.27 -19.06 -0.30
CA LEU A 121 21.48 -17.63 -0.48
C LEU A 121 20.30 -16.99 -1.23
N TRP A 122 19.83 -17.65 -2.28
CA TRP A 122 18.65 -17.23 -3.03
C TRP A 122 17.39 -17.19 -2.16
N ARG A 123 17.19 -18.22 -1.32
CA ARG A 123 16.06 -18.23 -0.40
C ARG A 123 16.12 -17.07 0.59
N GLN A 124 17.29 -16.84 1.17
CA GLN A 124 17.49 -15.72 2.10
C GLN A 124 17.27 -14.36 1.42
N PHE A 125 17.79 -14.19 0.20
CA PHE A 125 17.57 -13.00 -0.60
C PHE A 125 16.07 -12.76 -0.88
N LYS A 126 15.33 -13.82 -1.21
CA LYS A 126 13.88 -13.75 -1.43
C LYS A 126 13.13 -13.33 -0.17
N GLU A 127 13.46 -13.91 0.98
CA GLU A 127 12.87 -13.55 2.28
C GLU A 127 13.13 -12.07 2.63
N GLU A 128 14.37 -11.58 2.41
CA GLU A 128 14.72 -10.18 2.70
C GLU A 128 14.07 -9.17 1.74
N THR A 129 13.90 -9.54 0.46
CA THR A 129 13.25 -8.68 -0.54
C THR A 129 11.73 -8.68 -0.42
N GLU A 130 11.12 -9.79 0.01
CA GLU A 130 9.67 -9.91 0.21
C GLU A 130 9.10 -8.87 1.19
N TYR A 131 9.85 -8.54 2.24
CA TYR A 131 9.49 -7.46 3.15
C TYR A 131 9.41 -6.10 2.44
N SER A 132 10.41 -5.79 1.60
CA SER A 132 10.47 -4.54 0.83
C SER A 132 9.33 -4.47 -0.20
N VAL A 133 9.00 -5.60 -0.83
CA VAL A 133 7.87 -5.71 -1.77
C VAL A 133 6.54 -5.50 -1.06
N THR A 134 6.34 -6.11 0.11
CA THR A 134 5.11 -5.95 0.89
C THR A 134 4.95 -4.51 1.37
N GLN A 135 6.04 -3.86 1.78
CA GLN A 135 6.05 -2.44 2.11
C GLN A 135 5.62 -1.58 0.91
N ALA A 136 6.17 -1.83 -0.27
CA ALA A 136 5.79 -1.14 -1.50
C ALA A 136 4.30 -1.32 -1.84
N ILE A 137 3.76 -2.54 -1.73
CA ILE A 137 2.33 -2.83 -1.94
C ILE A 137 1.46 -2.07 -0.95
N SER A 138 1.83 -2.10 0.33
CA SER A 138 1.10 -1.38 1.37
C SER A 138 1.08 0.14 1.13
N ALA A 139 2.19 0.70 0.67
CA ALA A 139 2.31 2.11 0.32
C ALA A 139 1.44 2.45 -0.91
N GLN A 140 1.43 1.58 -1.92
CA GLN A 140 0.61 1.73 -3.11
C GLN A 140 -0.90 1.67 -2.77
N GLU A 141 -1.31 0.72 -1.93
CA GLU A 141 -2.70 0.57 -1.51
C GLU A 141 -3.16 1.76 -0.65
N ALA A 142 -2.29 2.26 0.24
CA ALA A 142 -2.55 3.48 0.99
C ALA A 142 -2.74 4.69 0.08
N HIS A 143 -1.91 4.82 -0.96
CA HIS A 143 -2.02 5.90 -1.96
C HIS A 143 -3.30 5.78 -2.80
N LYS A 144 -3.68 4.55 -3.18
CA LYS A 144 -4.94 4.30 -3.89
C LYS A 144 -6.15 4.63 -3.01
N ARG A 145 -6.08 4.30 -1.72
CA ARG A 145 -7.13 4.61 -0.74
C ARG A 145 -7.24 6.11 -0.45
N SER A 146 -6.12 6.81 -0.36
CA SER A 146 -6.13 8.27 -0.15
C SER A 146 -6.74 9.01 -1.34
N ASN A 147 -6.52 8.55 -2.57
CA ASN A 147 -7.14 9.13 -3.76
C ASN A 147 -8.68 9.01 -3.75
N ASN A 148 -9.23 8.00 -3.08
CA ASN A 148 -10.68 7.85 -2.88
C ASN A 148 -11.21 8.61 -1.65
N TRP A 149 -10.36 9.27 -0.86
CA TRP A 149 -10.75 10.08 0.29
C TRP A 149 -11.20 11.48 -0.16
N LEU A 150 -12.09 11.53 -1.15
CA LEU A 150 -12.85 12.75 -1.37
C LEU A 150 -13.87 12.88 -0.23
N PRO A 151 -14.07 14.09 0.33
CA PRO A 151 -15.13 14.30 1.29
C PRO A 151 -16.46 13.88 0.65
N PRO A 152 -17.36 13.21 1.40
CA PRO A 152 -18.60 12.72 0.84
C PRO A 152 -19.40 13.87 0.18
N PRO A 153 -20.24 13.61 -0.84
CA PRO A 153 -20.89 14.68 -1.61
C PRO A 153 -21.68 15.68 -0.76
N TRP A 154 -22.29 15.23 0.35
CA TRP A 154 -22.98 16.12 1.29
C TRP A 154 -22.03 17.09 2.01
N ALA A 155 -20.80 16.68 2.30
CA ALA A 155 -19.79 17.52 2.93
C ALA A 155 -19.26 18.56 1.92
N ILE A 156 -19.12 18.18 0.65
CA ILE A 156 -18.79 19.13 -0.43
C ILE A 156 -19.89 20.20 -0.54
N LEU A 157 -21.17 19.81 -0.54
CA LEU A 157 -22.29 20.76 -0.55
C LEU A 157 -22.30 21.66 0.69
N ALA A 158 -22.10 21.09 1.88
CA ALA A 158 -22.02 21.86 3.12
C ALA A 158 -20.87 22.88 3.09
N MET A 159 -19.72 22.50 2.54
CA MET A 159 -18.56 23.37 2.37
C MET A 159 -18.82 24.53 1.40
N ILE A 160 -19.57 24.29 0.33
CA ILE A 160 -19.97 25.34 -0.65
C ILE A 160 -20.98 26.31 -0.02
N VAL A 161 -21.95 25.81 0.76
CA VAL A 161 -23.03 26.62 1.35
C VAL A 161 -22.55 27.42 2.56
N LEU A 162 -21.78 26.82 3.47
CA LEU A 162 -21.29 27.50 4.69
C LEU A 162 -20.00 28.29 4.45
N GLY A 163 -19.21 27.92 3.44
CA GLY A 163 -17.83 28.39 3.28
C GLY A 163 -16.84 27.60 4.14
N PHE A 164 -15.63 27.38 3.61
CA PHE A 164 -14.61 26.50 4.22
C PHE A 164 -14.19 26.95 5.64
N ASN A 165 -14.02 28.26 5.85
CA ASN A 165 -13.56 28.80 7.12
C ASN A 165 -14.59 28.61 8.25
N GLU A 166 -15.87 28.81 7.95
CA GLU A 166 -16.98 28.66 8.90
C GLU A 166 -17.21 27.20 9.25
N PHE A 167 -17.16 26.30 8.24
CA PHE A 167 -17.26 24.87 8.44
C PHE A 167 -16.12 24.32 9.32
N MET A 168 -14.88 24.79 9.12
CA MET A 168 -13.75 24.42 9.97
C MET A 168 -13.88 24.95 11.40
N MET A 169 -14.42 26.16 11.59
CA MET A 169 -14.73 26.69 12.93
C MET A 169 -15.83 25.87 13.61
N LEU A 170 -16.86 25.46 12.88
CA LEU A 170 -17.96 24.64 13.37
C LEU A 170 -17.48 23.24 13.78
N LEU A 171 -16.57 22.61 13.02
CA LEU A 171 -15.99 21.32 13.39
C LEU A 171 -15.00 21.39 14.56
N LYS A 172 -14.19 22.46 14.65
CA LYS A 172 -13.18 22.60 15.71
C LYS A 172 -13.74 23.04 17.04
N ASN A 173 -14.90 23.71 17.06
CA ASN A 173 -15.46 24.24 18.29
C ASN A 173 -16.56 23.30 18.84
N PRO A 174 -16.33 22.61 19.96
CA PRO A 174 -17.28 21.65 20.52
C PRO A 174 -18.62 22.29 20.93
N LEU A 175 -18.64 23.60 21.22
CA LEU A 175 -19.86 24.30 21.62
C LEU A 175 -20.83 24.48 20.45
N TYR A 176 -20.33 24.82 19.25
CA TYR A 176 -21.20 24.95 18.06
C TYR A 176 -21.81 23.60 17.66
N LEU A 177 -21.05 22.51 17.79
CA LEU A 177 -21.58 21.16 17.58
C LEU A 177 -22.66 20.80 18.60
N MET A 178 -22.47 21.15 19.87
CA MET A 178 -23.52 20.95 20.89
C MET A 178 -24.78 21.75 20.60
N VAL A 179 -24.65 23.03 20.24
CA VAL A 179 -25.81 23.88 19.89
C VAL A 179 -26.55 23.32 18.67
N LEU A 180 -25.82 22.91 17.63
CA LEU A 180 -26.41 22.30 16.43
C LEU A 180 -27.10 20.97 16.78
N PHE A 181 -26.49 20.13 17.63
CA PHE A 181 -27.08 18.88 18.08
C PHE A 181 -28.37 19.09 18.88
N VAL A 182 -28.39 20.04 19.80
CA VAL A 182 -29.59 20.40 20.57
C VAL A 182 -30.67 20.95 19.64
N ALA A 183 -30.32 21.85 18.71
CA ALA A 183 -31.25 22.38 17.71
C ALA A 183 -31.84 21.26 16.84
N PHE A 184 -31.00 20.31 16.38
CA PHE A 184 -31.45 19.14 15.62
C PHE A 184 -32.42 18.25 16.43
N LEU A 185 -32.13 17.99 17.70
CA LEU A 185 -33.02 17.22 18.57
C LEU A 185 -34.36 17.94 18.79
N LEU A 186 -34.36 19.26 18.97
CA LEU A 186 -35.57 20.06 19.10
C LEU A 186 -36.37 20.06 17.78
N SER A 187 -35.72 20.28 16.64
CA SER A 187 -36.36 20.19 15.33
C SER A 187 -36.94 18.79 15.08
N LYS A 188 -36.24 17.73 15.46
CA LYS A 188 -36.71 16.34 15.32
C LYS A 188 -37.86 16.04 16.28
N ALA A 189 -37.81 16.55 17.51
CA ALA A 189 -38.91 16.41 18.47
C ALA A 189 -40.15 17.15 17.97
N LEU A 190 -40.00 18.36 17.44
CA LEU A 190 -41.06 19.11 16.79
C LEU A 190 -41.58 18.40 15.54
N TRP A 191 -40.72 17.81 14.72
CA TRP A 191 -41.11 17.03 13.54
C TRP A 191 -41.89 15.76 13.90
N VAL A 192 -41.56 15.11 15.03
CA VAL A 192 -42.28 13.92 15.52
C VAL A 192 -43.59 14.30 16.20
N GLN A 193 -43.63 15.41 16.94
CA GLN A 193 -44.85 15.92 17.58
C GLN A 193 -45.83 16.54 16.59
N MET A 194 -45.31 17.24 15.58
CA MET A 194 -46.06 17.70 14.42
C MET A 194 -46.19 16.52 13.47
N ASP A 195 -47.16 15.64 13.76
CA ASP A 195 -47.49 14.44 12.99
C ASP A 195 -47.84 14.77 11.53
N ILE A 196 -46.81 15.06 10.73
CA ILE A 196 -46.89 15.50 9.34
C ILE A 196 -47.55 14.41 8.49
N THR A 197 -47.40 13.14 8.85
CA THR A 197 -48.06 12.06 8.13
C THR A 197 -49.58 12.08 8.34
N GLY A 198 -50.05 12.46 9.53
CA GLY A 198 -51.48 12.59 9.83
C GLY A 198 -52.14 13.85 9.26
N GLN A 199 -51.45 15.00 9.28
CA GLN A 199 -52.00 16.26 8.78
C GLN A 199 -51.96 16.42 7.25
N PHE A 200 -51.04 15.75 6.55
CA PHE A 200 -51.01 15.78 5.08
C PHE A 200 -52.11 14.91 4.44
N GLN A 201 -52.71 13.96 5.17
CA GLN A 201 -53.91 13.26 4.71
C GLN A 201 -55.16 14.17 4.66
N HIS A 202 -55.16 15.29 5.40
CA HIS A 202 -56.30 16.20 5.51
C HIS A 202 -55.93 17.64 5.11
N GLY A 203 -55.30 17.82 3.94
CA GLY A 203 -55.41 19.03 3.10
C GLY A 203 -55.29 20.46 3.70
N ALA A 204 -54.69 20.66 4.88
CA ALA A 204 -54.79 21.93 5.62
C ALA A 204 -53.46 22.68 5.82
N ALA A 205 -52.46 22.47 4.96
CA ALA A 205 -51.14 23.09 5.09
C ALA A 205 -51.18 24.64 5.08
N LEU A 206 -52.16 25.26 4.41
CA LEU A 206 -52.33 26.71 4.39
C LEU A 206 -53.04 27.29 5.64
N SER A 207 -53.79 26.47 6.39
CA SER A 207 -54.52 26.90 7.60
C SER A 207 -53.72 26.66 8.89
N GLY A 208 -52.84 25.65 8.91
CA GLY A 208 -52.04 25.30 10.09
C GLY A 208 -51.00 26.35 10.49
N ILE A 209 -50.28 26.94 9.52
CA ILE A 209 -49.23 27.93 9.79
C ILE A 209 -49.83 29.24 10.36
N LEU A 210 -51.00 29.65 9.85
CA LEU A 210 -51.74 30.83 10.33
C LEU A 210 -52.33 30.60 11.73
N SER A 211 -52.89 29.41 12.00
CA SER A 211 -53.49 29.06 13.30
C SER A 211 -52.44 28.93 14.43
N ILE A 212 -51.23 28.48 14.10
CA ILE A 212 -50.12 28.41 15.06
C ILE A 212 -49.59 29.81 15.40
N SER A 213 -49.52 30.74 14.45
CA SER A 213 -49.10 32.12 14.73
C SER A 213 -50.07 32.85 15.68
N SER A 214 -51.39 32.63 15.52
CA SER A 214 -52.41 33.36 16.27
C SER A 214 -52.55 32.92 17.73
N ARG A 215 -52.13 31.70 18.07
CA ARG A 215 -52.17 31.18 19.45
C ARG A 215 -50.87 31.38 20.22
N PHE A 216 -49.76 31.67 19.54
CA PHE A 216 -48.46 31.83 20.18
C PHE A 216 -48.37 33.15 20.96
N LEU A 217 -48.77 34.27 20.35
CA LEU A 217 -48.74 35.60 20.97
C LEU A 217 -49.58 35.72 22.26
N PRO A 218 -50.86 35.31 22.32
CA PRO A 218 -51.65 35.43 23.54
C PRO A 218 -51.15 34.53 24.68
N THR A 219 -50.54 33.39 24.37
CA THR A 219 -50.00 32.46 25.38
C THR A 219 -48.72 33.02 26.02
N VAL A 220 -47.83 33.61 25.22
CA VAL A 220 -46.63 34.30 25.73
C VAL A 220 -47.03 35.50 26.58
N MET A 221 -48.03 36.26 26.16
CA MET A 221 -48.49 37.44 26.90
C MET A 221 -49.13 37.08 28.25
N ASN A 222 -49.87 35.96 28.33
CA ASN A 222 -50.40 35.44 29.59
C ASN A 222 -49.31 34.91 30.53
N LEU A 223 -48.25 34.28 29.99
CA LEU A 223 -47.11 33.84 30.81
C LEU A 223 -46.30 35.04 31.35
N LEU A 224 -46.06 36.06 30.53
CA LEU A 224 -45.40 37.29 30.98
C LEU A 224 -46.22 38.04 32.03
N ARG A 225 -47.53 38.11 31.86
CA ARG A 225 -48.42 38.73 32.85
C ARG A 225 -48.41 37.96 34.17
N LYS A 226 -48.42 36.63 34.10
CA LYS A 226 -48.38 35.77 35.29
C LYS A 226 -47.04 35.85 36.03
N LEU A 227 -45.93 36.03 35.31
CA LEU A 227 -44.60 36.29 35.88
C LEU A 227 -44.43 37.73 36.41
N ALA A 228 -45.22 38.68 35.90
CA ALA A 228 -45.22 40.07 36.39
C ALA A 228 -46.15 40.30 37.60
N GLU A 229 -47.08 39.38 37.86
CA GLU A 229 -48.03 39.41 38.99
C GLU A 229 -47.61 38.52 40.18
N GLU A 230 -46.50 37.79 40.08
CA GLU A 230 -45.85 37.12 41.23
C GLU A 230 -44.74 38.05 41.80
N PRO A 231 -44.95 38.69 42.97
CA PRO A 231 -43.92 39.43 43.70
C PRO A 231 -42.93 38.51 44.43
#